data_AF-A0A1X7SP00-F1
#
_entry.id   AF-A0A1X7SP00-F1
#
_cell.length_a   1.000
_cell.length_b   1.000
_cell.length_c   1.000
_cell.angle_alpha   90.00
_cell.angle_beta   90.00
_cell.angle_gamma   90.00
#
_symmetry.space_group_name_H-M   'P 1'
#
loop_
_entity.id
_entity.type
_entity.pdbx_description
1 polymer ?
#
loop_
_entity_poly.entity_id
_entity_poly.type
_entity_poly.pdbx_seq_one_letter_code
_entity_poly.pdbx_strand_id
1 'polypeptide(L)'
;MSLLQRLLEASYPSLEVQMQELKRTFLDHMIHLLSCDHVIPVVSYIHKCMISGTLDHSLIRYFVSEVLSIIGPPYSTEFTSVFLPLLQNDEIVSSLVSQTKDDPVSLFLAECPHKSKKKKKSKNN
;
A
#
# COMPACT_ATOMS: atom_id res chain seq x y z
N MET A 1 11.26 10.75 -8.30
CA MET A 1 10.37 10.73 -7.11
C MET A 1 9.88 12.11 -6.68
N SER A 2 10.74 13.10 -6.39
CA SER A 2 10.33 14.40 -5.82
C SER A 2 9.33 15.21 -6.67
N LEU A 3 9.34 15.08 -7.99
CA LEU A 3 8.35 15.73 -8.86
C LEU A 3 6.93 15.18 -8.62
N LEU A 4 6.75 13.85 -8.64
CA LEU A 4 5.43 13.23 -8.47
C LEU A 4 4.83 13.52 -7.09
N GLN A 5 5.65 13.53 -6.03
CA GLN A 5 5.22 13.91 -4.68
C GLN A 5 4.63 15.33 -4.65
N ARG A 6 5.35 16.30 -5.25
CA ARG A 6 4.86 17.68 -5.35
C ARG A 6 3.59 17.80 -6.17
N LEU A 7 3.49 17.06 -7.27
CA LEU A 7 2.30 17.07 -8.11
C LEU A 7 1.09 16.46 -7.40
N LEU A 8 1.29 15.46 -6.56
CA LEU A 8 0.24 14.79 -5.80
C LEU A 8 -0.29 15.63 -4.63
N GLU A 9 0.61 16.41 -3.98
CA GLU A 9 0.30 17.29 -2.85
C GLU A 9 -0.23 18.67 -3.28
N ALA A 10 -0.04 19.04 -4.55
CA ALA A 10 -0.51 20.31 -5.07
C ALA A 10 -2.05 20.37 -5.15
N SER A 11 -2.59 21.57 -4.91
CA SER A 11 -4.01 21.86 -5.14
C SER A 11 -4.21 22.37 -6.57
N TYR A 12 -5.20 21.82 -7.25
CA TYR A 12 -5.59 22.20 -8.61
C TYR A 12 -7.07 22.64 -8.61
N PRO A 13 -7.37 23.91 -8.27
CA PRO A 13 -8.74 24.39 -8.15
C PRO A 13 -9.55 24.24 -9.45
N SER A 14 -8.91 24.36 -10.60
CA SER A 14 -9.55 24.20 -11.91
C SER A 14 -9.87 22.75 -12.28
N LEU A 15 -9.36 21.77 -11.53
CA LEU A 15 -9.50 20.34 -11.80
C LEU A 15 -10.14 19.60 -10.63
N GLU A 16 -10.89 20.29 -9.76
CA GLU A 16 -11.47 19.71 -8.53
C GLU A 16 -12.29 18.45 -8.83
N VAL A 17 -13.09 18.47 -9.89
CA VAL A 17 -13.92 17.33 -10.32
C VAL A 17 -13.06 16.15 -10.83
N GLN A 18 -11.94 16.42 -11.49
CA GLN A 18 -11.03 15.40 -12.05
C GLN A 18 -9.88 15.03 -11.10
N MET A 19 -9.83 15.61 -9.90
CA MET A 19 -8.70 15.51 -8.99
C MET A 19 -8.37 14.06 -8.64
N GLN A 20 -9.39 13.23 -8.41
CA GLN A 20 -9.20 11.81 -8.07
C GLN A 20 -8.56 11.03 -9.22
N GLU A 21 -8.99 11.29 -10.45
CA GLU A 21 -8.45 10.64 -11.65
C GLU A 21 -7.01 11.09 -11.93
N LEU A 22 -6.73 12.38 -11.76
CA LEU A 22 -5.38 12.92 -11.88
C LEU A 22 -4.43 12.30 -10.85
N LYS A 23 -4.86 12.21 -9.57
CA LYS A 23 -4.07 11.58 -8.52
C LYS A 23 -3.84 10.10 -8.80
N ARG A 24 -4.83 9.39 -9.36
CA ARG A 24 -4.68 8.00 -9.83
C ARG A 24 -3.59 7.90 -10.91
N THR A 25 -3.59 8.77 -11.91
CA THR A 25 -2.52 8.80 -12.93
C THR A 25 -1.12 9.04 -12.32
N PHE A 26 -1.02 9.89 -11.30
CA PHE A 26 0.25 10.06 -10.60
C PHE A 26 0.66 8.79 -9.83
N LEU A 27 -0.29 8.09 -9.21
CA LEU A 27 -0.03 6.81 -8.57
C LEU A 27 0.42 5.75 -9.58
N ASP A 28 -0.13 5.72 -10.79
CA ASP A 28 0.30 4.81 -11.87
C ASP A 28 1.78 5.01 -12.19
N HIS A 29 2.21 6.27 -12.31
CA HIS A 29 3.64 6.58 -12.50
C HIS A 29 4.49 6.21 -11.29
N MET A 30 3.96 6.29 -10.06
CA MET A 30 4.69 5.84 -8.86
C MET A 30 4.82 4.32 -8.81
N ILE A 31 3.78 3.58 -9.23
CA ILE A 31 3.80 2.12 -9.37
C ILE A 31 4.82 1.72 -10.44
N HIS A 32 4.88 2.44 -11.55
CA HIS A 32 5.91 2.22 -12.56
C HIS A 32 7.33 2.45 -12.00
N LEU A 33 7.54 3.51 -11.21
CA LEU A 33 8.83 3.73 -10.55
C LEU A 33 9.17 2.62 -9.55
N LEU A 34 8.18 2.06 -8.86
CA LEU A 34 8.36 0.89 -8.00
C LEU A 34 8.88 -0.31 -8.81
N SER A 35 8.35 -0.54 -10.02
CA SER A 35 8.87 -1.57 -10.94
C SER A 35 10.28 -1.29 -11.47
N CYS A 36 10.76 -0.05 -11.38
CA CYS A 36 12.11 0.36 -11.77
C CYS A 36 13.05 0.57 -10.57
N ASP A 37 13.03 -0.34 -9.60
CA ASP A 37 13.91 -0.36 -8.41
C ASP A 37 13.73 0.80 -7.40
N HIS A 38 12.65 1.60 -7.49
CA HIS A 38 12.36 2.67 -6.51
C HIS A 38 11.30 2.25 -5.48
N VAL A 39 11.27 0.97 -5.12
CA VAL A 39 10.23 0.39 -4.24
C VAL A 39 10.14 1.10 -2.89
N ILE A 40 11.24 1.16 -2.15
CA ILE A 40 11.25 1.67 -0.77
C ILE A 40 10.86 3.16 -0.70
N PRO A 41 11.42 4.07 -1.52
CA PRO A 41 11.00 5.47 -1.52
C PRO A 41 9.53 5.67 -1.87
N VAL A 42 8.99 4.89 -2.81
CA VAL A 42 7.58 4.98 -3.22
C VAL A 42 6.67 4.54 -2.07
N VAL A 43 6.86 3.33 -1.55
CA VAL A 43 6.02 2.77 -0.49
C VAL A 43 6.09 3.61 0.78
N SER A 44 7.29 4.06 1.16
CA SER A 44 7.47 4.92 2.35
C SER A 44 6.73 6.24 2.22
N TYR A 45 6.69 6.82 1.00
CA TYR A 45 5.94 8.04 0.75
C TYR A 45 4.43 7.80 0.84
N ILE A 46 3.91 6.72 0.25
CA ILE A 46 2.49 6.39 0.37
C ILE A 46 2.10 6.12 1.83
N HIS A 47 2.96 5.46 2.59
CA HIS A 47 2.76 5.26 4.03
C HIS A 47 2.71 6.61 4.79
N LYS A 48 3.60 7.55 4.46
CA LYS A 48 3.53 8.92 4.99
C LYS A 48 2.22 9.62 4.59
N CYS A 49 1.75 9.44 3.35
CA CYS A 49 0.48 10.01 2.89
C CYS A 49 -0.72 9.46 3.67
N MET A 50 -0.72 8.16 3.97
CA MET A 50 -1.72 7.52 4.82
C MET A 50 -1.75 8.13 6.22
N ILE A 51 -0.59 8.29 6.87
CA ILE A 51 -0.51 8.85 8.23
C ILE A 51 -0.94 10.33 8.25
N SER A 52 -0.56 11.09 7.24
CA SER A 52 -0.84 12.53 7.16
C SER A 52 -2.25 12.88 6.64
N GLY A 53 -2.97 11.91 6.09
CA GLY A 53 -4.28 12.13 5.46
C GLY A 53 -4.22 12.96 4.18
N THR A 54 -3.05 13.02 3.52
CA THR A 54 -2.88 13.77 2.24
C THR A 54 -3.50 13.03 1.05
N LEU A 55 -3.64 11.72 1.15
CA LEU A 55 -4.34 10.87 0.20
C LEU A 55 -5.53 10.19 0.84
N ASP A 56 -6.63 10.14 0.10
CA ASP A 56 -7.83 9.41 0.51
C ASP A 56 -7.57 7.90 0.52
N HIS A 57 -8.28 7.19 1.40
CA HIS A 57 -8.17 5.73 1.51
C HIS A 57 -8.52 5.00 0.21
N SER A 58 -9.36 5.56 -0.66
CA SER A 58 -9.67 4.99 -1.99
C SER A 58 -8.43 4.94 -2.90
N LEU A 59 -7.61 5.98 -2.89
CA LEU A 59 -6.39 6.09 -3.69
C LEU A 59 -5.28 5.21 -3.12
N ILE A 60 -5.14 5.15 -1.80
CA ILE A 60 -4.18 4.26 -1.15
C ILE A 60 -4.57 2.80 -1.40
N ARG A 61 -5.87 2.47 -1.32
CA ARG A 61 -6.39 1.14 -1.66
C ARG A 61 -6.05 0.76 -3.09
N TYR A 62 -6.25 1.67 -4.03
CA TYR A 62 -5.87 1.45 -5.42
C TYR A 62 -4.37 1.14 -5.56
N PHE A 63 -3.52 1.97 -4.96
CA PHE A 63 -2.07 1.72 -4.97
C PHE A 63 -1.72 0.34 -4.41
N VAL A 64 -2.30 -0.05 -3.27
CA VAL A 64 -2.07 -1.36 -2.67
C VAL A 64 -2.52 -2.51 -3.58
N SER A 65 -3.69 -2.41 -4.21
CA SER A 65 -4.18 -3.41 -5.18
C SER A 65 -3.21 -3.62 -6.33
N GLU A 66 -2.76 -2.53 -6.95
CA GLU A 66 -1.86 -2.59 -8.10
C GLU A 66 -0.48 -3.11 -7.71
N VAL A 67 0.03 -2.72 -6.54
CA VAL A 67 1.31 -3.26 -6.05
C VAL A 67 1.19 -4.77 -5.79
N LEU A 68 0.12 -5.22 -5.12
CA LEU A 68 -0.11 -6.64 -4.88
C LEU A 68 -0.30 -7.47 -6.16
N SER A 69 -0.72 -6.86 -7.28
CA SER A 69 -0.91 -7.57 -8.55
C SER A 69 0.41 -7.77 -9.32
N ILE A 70 1.44 -6.98 -9.04
CA ILE A 70 2.72 -7.02 -9.77
C ILE A 70 3.91 -7.58 -8.96
N ILE A 71 3.78 -7.68 -7.63
CA ILE A 71 4.83 -8.25 -6.78
C ILE A 71 4.61 -9.75 -6.54
N GLY A 72 5.69 -10.45 -6.20
CA GLY A 72 5.65 -11.84 -5.76
C GLY A 72 6.82 -12.19 -4.84
N PRO A 73 6.75 -13.32 -4.12
CA PRO A 73 7.83 -13.76 -3.24
C PRO A 73 9.10 -14.18 -4.03
N PRO A 74 10.29 -14.19 -3.38
CA PRO A 74 10.53 -13.85 -1.98
C PRO A 74 10.58 -12.33 -1.73
N TYR A 75 9.96 -11.89 -0.63
CA TYR A 75 9.94 -10.48 -0.24
C TYR A 75 11.13 -10.13 0.68
N SER A 76 11.71 -8.94 0.49
CA SER A 76 12.74 -8.44 1.40
C SER A 76 12.14 -7.99 2.74
N THR A 77 12.94 -8.07 3.81
CA THR A 77 12.55 -7.56 5.14
C THR A 77 12.32 -6.05 5.12
N GLU A 78 13.11 -5.32 4.35
CA GLU A 78 12.97 -3.88 4.19
C GLU A 78 11.62 -3.51 3.55
N PHE A 79 11.27 -4.15 2.43
CA PHE A 79 9.99 -3.90 1.75
C PHE A 79 8.80 -4.25 2.64
N THR A 80 8.83 -5.44 3.26
CA THR A 80 7.73 -5.90 4.11
C THR A 80 7.54 -4.99 5.32
N SER A 81 8.61 -4.41 5.88
CA SER A 81 8.51 -3.49 7.01
C SER A 81 7.77 -2.19 6.68
N VAL A 82 7.91 -1.67 5.45
CA VAL A 82 7.25 -0.43 5.01
C VAL A 82 5.89 -0.67 4.37
N PHE A 83 5.66 -1.84 3.77
CA PHE A 83 4.40 -2.18 3.10
C PHE A 83 3.35 -2.72 4.08
N LEU A 84 3.77 -3.47 5.12
CA LEU A 84 2.86 -4.07 6.09
C LEU A 84 1.95 -3.05 6.81
N PRO A 85 2.41 -1.85 7.22
CA PRO A 85 1.53 -0.84 7.83
C PRO A 85 0.36 -0.42 6.95
N LEU A 86 0.53 -0.38 5.62
CA LEU A 86 -0.56 -0.09 4.67
C LEU A 86 -1.64 -1.18 4.70
N LEU A 87 -1.23 -2.43 4.93
CA LEU A 87 -2.10 -3.61 5.03
C LEU A 87 -2.64 -3.88 6.45
N GLN A 88 -2.27 -3.07 7.43
CA GLN A 88 -2.83 -3.13 8.79
C GLN A 88 -3.96 -2.13 9.00
N ASN A 89 -4.17 -1.22 8.05
CA ASN A 89 -5.27 -0.27 8.09
C ASN A 89 -6.54 -0.92 7.54
N ASP A 90 -7.50 -1.20 8.43
CA ASP A 90 -8.76 -1.85 8.10
C ASP A 90 -9.58 -1.09 7.05
N GLU A 91 -9.52 0.24 7.02
CA GLU A 91 -10.25 1.02 6.02
C GLU A 91 -9.73 0.79 4.60
N ILE A 92 -8.44 0.51 4.46
CA ILE A 92 -7.79 0.16 3.20
C ILE A 92 -8.03 -1.31 2.86
N VAL A 93 -7.89 -2.21 3.83
CA VAL A 93 -7.85 -3.66 3.63
C VAL A 93 -9.24 -4.30 3.50
N SER A 94 -10.25 -3.75 4.19
CA SER A 94 -11.59 -4.34 4.27
C SER A 94 -12.26 -4.59 2.92
N SER A 95 -11.99 -3.76 1.90
CA SER A 95 -12.52 -3.96 0.55
C SER A 95 -11.55 -4.67 -0.41
N LEU A 96 -10.35 -5.02 0.05
CA LEU A 96 -9.37 -5.81 -0.72
C LEU A 96 -9.47 -7.30 -0.43
N VAL A 97 -9.87 -7.66 0.79
CA VAL A 97 -10.01 -9.05 1.22
C VAL A 97 -11.31 -9.61 0.64
N SER A 98 -11.20 -10.59 -0.25
CA SER A 98 -12.36 -11.39 -0.67
C SER A 98 -12.67 -12.47 0.38
N GLN A 99 -13.87 -13.06 0.34
CA GLN A 99 -14.25 -14.16 1.23
C GLN A 99 -13.46 -15.47 0.96
N THR A 100 -12.55 -15.47 -0.01
CA THR A 100 -11.75 -16.61 -0.45
C THR A 100 -10.35 -16.55 0.16
N LYS A 101 -9.75 -17.70 0.48
CA LYS A 101 -8.40 -17.78 1.07
C LYS A 101 -7.26 -17.37 0.13
N ASP A 102 -7.55 -17.22 -1.17
CA ASP A 102 -6.58 -16.88 -2.20
C ASP A 102 -6.56 -15.37 -2.52
N ASP A 103 -7.06 -14.53 -1.60
CA ASP A 103 -6.98 -13.09 -1.79
C ASP A 103 -5.51 -12.59 -1.69
N PRO A 104 -5.12 -11.58 -2.50
CA PRO A 104 -3.73 -11.13 -2.57
C PRO A 104 -3.16 -10.63 -1.23
N VAL A 105 -4.00 -10.07 -0.36
CA VAL A 105 -3.57 -9.58 0.96
C VAL A 105 -3.23 -10.76 1.87
N SER A 106 -4.12 -11.75 1.94
CA SER A 106 -3.87 -12.99 2.72
C SER A 106 -2.65 -13.75 2.23
N LEU A 107 -2.45 -13.85 0.91
CA LEU A 107 -1.26 -14.47 0.33
C LEU A 107 0.02 -13.73 0.73
N PHE A 108 0.02 -12.40 0.62
CA PHE A 108 1.15 -11.58 1.05
C PHE A 108 1.46 -11.76 2.55
N LEU A 109 0.43 -11.74 3.41
CA LEU A 109 0.58 -11.93 4.86
C LEU A 109 1.03 -13.34 5.24
N ALA A 110 0.71 -14.35 4.44
CA ALA A 110 1.15 -15.72 4.64
C ALA A 110 2.66 -15.89 4.42
N GLU A 111 3.18 -15.24 3.37
CA GLU A 111 4.57 -15.25 2.90
C GLU A 111 5.47 -14.22 3.60
N CYS A 112 4.89 -13.27 4.34
CA CYS A 112 5.66 -12.26 5.03
C CYS A 112 6.61 -12.91 6.07
N PRO A 113 7.94 -12.65 5.99
CA PRO A 113 8.96 -13.30 6.83
C PRO A 113 8.81 -12.97 8.33
N HIS A 114 7.99 -11.98 8.69
CA HIS A 114 7.75 -11.54 10.06
C HIS A 114 6.59 -12.25 10.78
N LYS A 115 6.45 -13.58 10.65
CA LYS A 115 5.70 -14.37 11.63
C LYS A 115 6.49 -14.53 12.93
N SER A 116 6.72 -13.43 13.64
CA SER A 116 7.27 -13.44 15.00
C SER A 116 6.13 -13.56 16.03
N LYS A 117 5.79 -14.81 16.40
CA LYS A 117 5.16 -15.23 17.67
C LYS A 117 3.82 -14.57 18.07
N LYS A 118 2.68 -15.11 17.60
CA LYS A 118 1.45 -15.09 18.43
C LYS A 118 1.57 -16.18 19.51
N LYS A 119 1.59 -15.74 20.77
CA LYS A 119 1.57 -16.55 22.00
C LYS A 119 0.61 -17.75 21.88
N LYS A 120 1.12 -18.97 22.07
CA LYS A 120 0.33 -20.05 22.67
C LYS A 120 -0.17 -19.51 24.02
N LYS A 121 -1.41 -19.03 24.10
CA LYS A 121 -2.12 -18.97 25.38
C LYS A 121 -2.41 -20.44 25.72
N SER A 122 -1.48 -21.02 26.49
CA SER A 122 -1.67 -22.32 27.10
C SER A 122 -3.00 -22.30 27.85
N LYS A 123 -3.84 -23.30 27.57
CA LYS A 123 -4.75 -23.84 28.58
C LYS A 123 -4.00 -23.90 29.91
N ASN A 124 -4.61 -23.38 30.96
CA ASN A 124 -4.49 -23.94 32.31
C ASN A 124 -5.66 -23.43 33.14
N ASN A 125 -6.50 -24.40 33.49
CA ASN A 125 -7.49 -24.50 34.56
C ASN A 125 -8.66 -23.53 34.58
#